data_AF-A0A6J4KZD1-F1
#
_entry.id   AF-A0A6J4KZD1-F1
#
_cell.length_a   1.000
_cell.length_b   1.000
_cell.length_c   1.000
_cell.angle_alpha   90.00
_cell.angle_beta   90.00
_cell.angle_gamma   90.00
#
_symmetry.space_group_name_H-M   'P 1'
#
loop_
_entity.id
_entity.type
_entity.pdbx_description
1 polymer ?
#
loop_
_entity_poly.entity_id
_entity_poly.type
_entity_poly.pdbx_seq_one_letter_code
_entity_poly.pdbx_strand_id
1 'polypeptide(L)'
;MVAELKDKAPAFAGLDPAVVRLSDAVDARTAPQPVSDAISALENLGYAQAQASSAIAAALRQAGGGAPTKDLIRLGLRELAR
;
A
#
# COMPACT_ATOMS: atom_id res chain seq x y z
N MET A 1 -15.08 29.40 -28.36
CA MET A 1 -15.55 28.02 -28.14
C MET A 1 -14.76 27.48 -26.96
N VAL A 2 -15.33 27.67 -25.78
CA VAL A 2 -14.94 27.00 -24.53
C VAL A 2 -15.48 25.56 -24.61
N ALA A 3 -14.82 24.63 -23.91
CA ALA A 3 -15.08 23.19 -23.80
C ALA A 3 -14.09 22.37 -24.68
N GLU A 4 -13.20 21.52 -24.18
CA GLU A 4 -13.21 20.76 -22.93
C GLU A 4 -11.78 20.41 -22.51
N LEU A 5 -11.27 21.12 -21.49
CA LEU A 5 -10.22 20.60 -20.62
C LEU A 5 -10.89 19.59 -19.65
N LYS A 6 -11.50 18.54 -20.20
CA LYS A 6 -12.15 17.47 -19.42
C LYS A 6 -11.07 16.51 -18.94
N ASP A 7 -10.51 16.86 -17.80
CA ASP A 7 -10.64 15.99 -16.63
C ASP A 7 -10.29 14.52 -16.86
N LYS A 8 -9.12 14.26 -17.44
CA LYS A 8 -8.32 13.13 -16.95
C LYS A 8 -7.55 13.63 -15.73
N ALA A 9 -8.28 13.91 -14.65
CA ALA A 9 -7.73 13.65 -13.34
C ALA A 9 -7.11 12.24 -13.40
N PRO A 10 -5.84 12.06 -13.02
CA PRO A 10 -5.23 10.75 -13.12
C PRO A 10 -6.14 9.76 -12.37
N ALA A 11 -6.31 8.53 -12.86
CA ALA A 11 -7.02 7.46 -12.14
C ALA A 11 -6.44 7.17 -10.73
N PHE A 12 -5.40 7.93 -10.35
CA PHE A 12 -4.72 8.00 -9.07
C PHE A 12 -5.20 9.15 -8.16
N ALA A 13 -6.19 9.98 -8.56
CA ALA A 13 -6.64 11.14 -7.77
C ALA A 13 -7.25 10.78 -6.39
N GLY A 14 -7.49 9.51 -6.11
CA GLY A 14 -7.88 9.00 -4.79
C GLY A 14 -6.88 8.01 -4.17
N LEU A 15 -5.77 7.71 -4.84
CA LEU A 15 -4.75 6.80 -4.30
C LEU A 15 -3.76 7.60 -3.45
N ASP A 16 -3.60 7.17 -2.19
CA ASP A 16 -2.68 7.79 -1.26
C ASP A 16 -1.25 7.74 -1.83
N PRO A 17 -0.54 8.88 -1.94
CA PRO A 17 0.81 8.92 -2.50
C PRO A 17 1.83 8.09 -1.68
N ALA A 18 1.52 7.74 -0.43
CA ALA A 18 2.30 6.78 0.33
C ALA A 18 2.14 5.34 -0.22
N VAL A 19 0.95 4.99 -0.71
CA VAL A 19 0.69 3.67 -1.31
C VAL A 19 1.37 3.56 -2.66
N VAL A 20 1.30 4.60 -3.49
CA VAL A 20 2.02 4.63 -4.78
C VAL A 20 3.52 4.47 -4.56
N ARG A 21 4.11 5.26 -3.66
CA ARG A 21 5.55 5.14 -3.33
C ARG A 21 5.92 3.78 -2.75
N LEU A 22 5.03 3.17 -1.98
CA LEU A 22 5.27 1.85 -1.43
C LEU A 22 5.22 0.77 -2.52
N SER A 23 4.22 0.81 -3.39
CA SER A 23 4.12 -0.11 -4.54
C SER A 23 5.33 0.03 -5.45
N ASP A 24 5.75 1.26 -5.77
CA ASP A 24 6.99 1.51 -6.54
C ASP A 24 8.22 0.92 -5.85
N ALA A 25 8.33 1.05 -4.52
CA ALA A 25 9.45 0.50 -3.76
C ALA A 25 9.44 -1.03 -3.69
N VAL A 26 8.27 -1.66 -3.66
CA VAL A 26 8.13 -3.12 -3.72
C VAL A 26 8.54 -3.62 -5.10
N ASP A 27 8.05 -2.99 -6.17
CA ASP A 27 8.38 -3.35 -7.55
C ASP A 27 9.87 -3.13 -7.86
N ALA A 28 10.45 -2.04 -7.35
CA ALA A 28 11.88 -1.75 -7.44
C ALA A 28 12.74 -2.59 -6.47
N ARG A 29 12.14 -3.42 -5.61
CA ARG A 29 12.81 -4.18 -4.54
C ARG A 29 13.67 -3.31 -3.61
N THR A 30 13.24 -2.07 -3.37
CA THR A 30 13.85 -1.11 -2.44
C THR A 30 13.06 -0.95 -1.15
N ALA A 31 11.87 -1.55 -1.07
CA ALA A 31 11.09 -1.58 0.16
C ALA A 31 11.84 -2.35 1.27
N PRO A 32 11.71 -1.93 2.55
CA PRO A 32 12.29 -2.66 3.67
C PRO A 32 11.83 -4.12 3.69
N GLN A 33 12.73 -5.06 3.99
CA GLN A 33 12.41 -6.49 3.98
C GLN A 33 11.14 -6.84 4.79
N PRO A 34 10.92 -6.30 6.00
CA PRO A 34 9.70 -6.60 6.76
C PRO A 34 8.41 -6.18 6.07
N VAL A 35 8.47 -5.17 5.21
CA VAL A 35 7.34 -4.63 4.46
C VAL A 35 7.05 -5.53 3.26
N SER A 36 8.08 -5.87 2.49
CA SER A 36 7.99 -6.80 1.35
C SER A 36 7.46 -8.18 1.78
N ASP A 37 7.95 -8.70 2.90
CA ASP A 37 7.50 -9.98 3.46
C ASP A 37 6.02 -9.91 3.90
N ALA A 38 5.61 -8.80 4.51
CA ALA A 38 4.22 -8.61 4.95
C ALA A 38 3.25 -8.53 3.76
N ILE A 39 3.63 -7.82 2.69
CA ILE A 39 2.82 -7.74 1.46
C ILE A 39 2.69 -9.12 0.81
N SER A 40 3.80 -9.85 0.67
CA SER A 40 3.81 -11.22 0.14
C SER A 40 2.94 -12.17 0.97
N ALA A 41 2.94 -12.01 2.30
CA ALA A 41 2.07 -12.79 3.18
C ALA A 41 0.59 -12.51 2.93
N LEU A 42 0.20 -11.25 2.75
CA LEU A 42 -1.19 -10.88 2.43
C LEU A 42 -1.62 -11.37 1.04
N GLU A 43 -0.74 -11.32 0.05
CA GLU A 43 -1.01 -11.89 -1.29
C GLU A 43 -1.25 -13.40 -1.23
N ASN A 44 -0.45 -14.12 -0.43
CA ASN A 44 -0.65 -15.56 -0.20
C ASN A 44 -1.96 -15.88 0.54
N LEU A 45 -2.56 -14.91 1.24
CA LEU A 45 -3.90 -15.02 1.83
C LEU A 45 -5.03 -14.69 0.82
N GLY A 46 -4.68 -14.27 -0.39
CA GLY A 46 -5.62 -13.98 -1.48
C GLY A 46 -5.96 -12.50 -1.66
N TYR A 47 -5.26 -11.59 -0.98
CA TYR A 47 -5.47 -10.14 -1.19
C TYR A 47 -4.70 -9.65 -2.42
N ALA A 48 -5.30 -8.74 -3.20
CA ALA A 48 -4.61 -8.13 -4.33
C ALA A 48 -3.40 -7.30 -3.86
N GLN A 49 -2.30 -7.28 -4.64
CA GLN A 49 -1.07 -6.54 -4.31
C GLN A 49 -1.34 -5.07 -3.95
N ALA A 50 -2.23 -4.38 -4.69
CA ALA A 50 -2.60 -3.00 -4.40
C ALA A 50 -3.33 -2.85 -3.05
N GLN A 51 -4.20 -3.81 -2.72
CA GLN A 51 -4.93 -3.85 -1.45
C GLN A 51 -3.98 -4.16 -0.28
N ALA A 52 -3.08 -5.14 -0.45
CA ALA A 52 -2.04 -5.48 0.51
C ALA A 52 -1.10 -4.29 0.75
N SER A 53 -0.58 -3.67 -0.32
CA SER A 53 0.28 -2.49 -0.24
C SER A 53 -0.40 -1.34 0.51
N SER A 54 -1.68 -1.07 0.22
CA SER A 54 -2.45 -0.04 0.92
C SER A 54 -2.57 -0.31 2.42
N ALA A 55 -2.91 -1.54 2.80
CA ALA A 55 -3.04 -1.95 4.19
C ALA A 55 -1.71 -1.86 4.95
N ILE A 56 -0.60 -2.27 4.32
CA ILE A 56 0.73 -2.19 4.93
C ILE A 56 1.22 -0.74 5.04
N ALA A 57 0.90 0.13 4.08
CA ALA A 57 1.18 1.57 4.20
C ALA A 57 0.43 2.19 5.40
N ALA A 58 -0.84 1.83 5.60
CA ALA A 58 -1.62 2.26 6.76
C ALA A 58 -1.05 1.68 8.07
N ALA A 59 -0.64 0.41 8.07
CA ALA A 59 0.00 -0.23 9.21
C ALA A 59 1.34 0.42 9.59
N LEU A 60 2.17 0.79 8.62
CA LEU A 60 3.44 1.50 8.84
C LEU A 60 3.24 2.86 9.50
N ARG A 61 2.20 3.60 9.11
CA ARG A 61 1.84 4.87 9.77
C ARG A 61 1.45 4.67 11.22
N GLN A 62 0.80 3.55 11.55
CA GLN A 62 0.36 3.24 12.92
C GLN A 62 1.49 2.69 13.79
N ALA A 63 2.35 1.85 13.23
CA ALA A 63 3.40 1.15 13.97
C ALA A 63 4.71 1.95 14.11
N GLY A 64 4.93 2.93 13.23
CA GLY A 64 6.18 3.68 13.15
C GLY A 64 7.29 2.96 12.38
N GLY A 65 8.42 3.65 12.19
CA GLY A 65 9.58 3.11 11.47
C GLY A 65 10.23 1.96 12.25
N GLY A 66 10.36 0.79 11.62
CA GLY A 66 11.01 -0.39 12.20
C GLY A 66 10.09 -1.46 12.79
N ALA A 67 8.77 -1.36 12.56
CA ALA A 67 7.84 -2.39 12.99
C ALA A 67 8.19 -3.77 12.39
N PRO A 68 8.16 -4.85 13.19
CA PRO A 68 8.47 -6.19 12.69
C PRO A 68 7.35 -6.69 11.78
N THR A 69 7.69 -7.56 10.82
CA THR A 69 6.78 -8.14 9.81
C THR A 69 5.47 -8.63 10.41
N LYS A 70 5.52 -9.36 11.53
CA LYS A 70 4.34 -9.91 12.22
C LYS A 70 3.34 -8.84 12.65
N ASP A 71 3.83 -7.68 13.08
CA ASP A 71 2.98 -6.60 13.56
C ASP A 71 2.39 -5.82 12.38
N LEU A 72 3.17 -5.66 11.31
CA LEU A 72 2.68 -5.14 10.03
C LEU A 72 1.56 -6.01 9.44
N ILE A 73 1.69 -7.34 9.46
CA ILE A 73 0.65 -8.26 8.98
C ILE A 73 -0.62 -8.12 9.83
N ARG A 74 -0.51 -8.12 11.16
CA ARG A 74 -1.68 -7.99 12.05
C ARG A 74 -2.40 -6.66 11.87
N LEU A 75 -1.64 -5.56 11.82
CA LEU A 75 -2.21 -4.24 11.59
C LEU A 75 -2.81 -4.14 10.20
N GLY A 76 -2.14 -4.66 9.17
CA GLY A 76 -2.65 -4.71 7.80
C GLY A 76 -3.97 -5.46 7.69
N LEU A 77 -4.06 -6.66 8.27
CA LEU A 77 -5.33 -7.42 8.32
C LEU A 77 -6.45 -6.66 9.04
N ARG A 78 -6.12 -5.91 10.11
CA ARG A 78 -7.09 -5.05 10.79
C ARG A 78 -7.57 -3.90 9.90
N GLU A 79 -6.69 -3.31 9.11
CA GLU A 79 -7.06 -2.27 8.15
C GLU A 79 -7.91 -2.82 7.00
N LEU A 80 -7.66 -4.05 6.55
CA LEU A 80 -8.45 -4.71 5.51
C LEU A 80 -9.85 -5.16 5.96
N ALA A 81 -10.04 -5.32 7.26
CA ALA A 81 -11.32 -5.68 7.86
C ALA A 81 -12.21 -4.45 8.18
N ARG A 82 -11.74 -3.24 7.85
CA ARG A 82 -12.49 -1.98 8.04
C ARG A 82 -13.37 -1.64 6.85
#